data_AF-A0A8B8A041-F1
#
_entry.id   AF-A0A8B8A041-F1
#
_cell.length_a   1.000
_cell.length_b   1.000
_cell.length_c   1.000
_cell.angle_alpha   90.00
_cell.angle_beta   90.00
_cell.angle_gamma   90.00
#
_symmetry.space_group_name_H-M   'P 1'
#
loop_
_entity.id
_entity.type
_entity.pdbx_description
1 polymer ?
#
loop_
_entity_poly.entity_id
_entity_poly.type
_entity_poly.pdbx_seq_one_letter_code
_entity_poly.pdbx_strand_id
1 'polypeptide(L)'
;MLCLTMAKPPISTPLPFPQGKTLPELIQPLDARIASVCDFIRDVKPHILQPDSVVPISDPYGPSIVDPEMRCIVVSEETKRGGDAVNKNRQEKGLCVLDIHEIPLVEDIKHAAHEEAKISSSSQRMRLLGTLLKEPVKKGLSDTPYVIGLTGGIASGKSAVCKRLEGQGAAVIDCDKLGHKAYLPGTQGFRRVVAEFGQDVVGSDGSINRRALGAKVFQDRSRLDRLNQIIWLEIASMAWEELRALGAGGCLVCVLDAAVLLEAGWDEFCHEVWSCIIHQDEALKRILDRDRLPEEKARQRIESQLSNQERVDRSNVVLCTFWEPEVTQKQVEKAWAGLLGRLPTGEGEPKHPKL
;
A
#
# COMPACT_ATOMS: atom_id res chain seq x y z
N MET A 1 13.22 -11.02 26.11
CA MET A 1 13.16 -11.57 24.74
C MET A 1 12.10 -10.76 24.00
N LEU A 2 12.47 -9.90 23.05
CA LEU A 2 11.47 -9.16 22.26
C LEU A 2 10.75 -10.15 21.34
N CYS A 3 9.46 -10.36 21.60
CA CYS A 3 8.63 -11.25 20.81
C CYS A 3 8.29 -10.58 19.46
N LEU A 4 9.11 -10.84 18.44
CA LEU A 4 8.89 -10.36 17.08
C LEU A 4 8.20 -11.45 16.25
N THR A 5 6.97 -11.15 15.85
CA THR A 5 6.01 -12.04 15.17
C THR A 5 6.42 -12.42 13.74
N MET A 6 6.59 -13.73 13.47
CA MET A 6 6.46 -14.51 12.22
C MET A 6 7.14 -14.06 10.90
N ALA A 7 7.89 -14.98 10.25
CA ALA A 7 7.50 -15.76 9.03
C ALA A 7 8.69 -16.27 8.14
N LYS A 8 8.79 -17.60 7.86
CA LYS A 8 9.02 -18.25 6.52
C LYS A 8 8.87 -19.80 6.59
N PRO A 9 8.21 -20.46 5.62
CA PRO A 9 8.80 -21.61 4.93
C PRO A 9 8.75 -21.38 3.39
N PRO A 10 9.04 -22.38 2.54
CA PRO A 10 9.96 -22.25 1.42
C PRO A 10 9.56 -21.22 0.35
N ILE A 11 10.58 -20.82 -0.42
CA ILE A 11 10.59 -19.79 -1.46
C ILE A 11 9.51 -20.05 -2.53
N SER A 12 8.28 -19.55 -2.37
CA SER A 12 7.37 -19.20 -3.49
C SER A 12 5.97 -18.68 -3.10
N THR A 13 5.59 -18.59 -1.82
CA THR A 13 4.24 -18.10 -1.45
C THR A 13 4.27 -17.10 -0.30
N PRO A 14 3.64 -15.91 -0.41
CA PRO A 14 3.47 -15.01 0.73
C PRO A 14 2.64 -15.73 1.80
N LEU A 15 3.20 -15.87 3.02
CA LEU A 15 2.42 -16.35 4.16
C LEU A 15 1.37 -15.29 4.54
N PRO A 16 0.14 -15.69 4.87
CA PRO A 16 -0.87 -14.75 5.33
C PRO A 16 -0.42 -14.08 6.63
N PHE A 17 -0.65 -12.77 6.72
CA PHE A 17 -0.41 -12.00 7.94
C PHE A 17 -1.21 -12.55 9.13
N PRO A 18 -0.74 -12.38 10.38
CA PRO A 18 -1.53 -12.74 11.55
C PRO A 18 -2.85 -11.96 11.51
N GLN A 19 -3.97 -12.67 11.58
CA GLN A 19 -5.31 -12.07 11.58
C GLN A 19 -5.42 -11.04 12.73
N GLY A 20 -5.99 -9.87 12.43
CA GLY A 20 -6.27 -8.82 13.43
C GLY A 20 -5.12 -7.85 13.74
N LYS A 21 -4.01 -7.85 13.00
CA LYS A 21 -2.99 -6.79 13.13
C LYS A 21 -3.42 -5.52 12.40
N THR A 22 -3.20 -4.35 12.99
CA THR A 22 -3.38 -3.04 12.34
C THR A 22 -2.27 -2.80 11.33
N LEU A 23 -2.61 -2.46 10.07
CA LEU A 23 -1.62 -2.18 9.00
C LEU A 23 -0.53 -3.27 8.87
N PRO A 24 -0.89 -4.56 8.71
CA PRO A 24 0.10 -5.63 8.62
C PRO A 24 1.07 -5.45 7.46
N GLU A 25 0.67 -4.72 6.42
CA GLU A 25 1.47 -4.46 5.23
C GLU A 25 2.69 -3.57 5.51
N LEU A 26 2.69 -2.86 6.63
CA LEU A 26 3.80 -2.02 7.11
C LEU A 26 4.65 -2.73 8.17
N ILE A 27 4.46 -4.02 8.38
CA ILE A 27 5.35 -4.82 9.22
C ILE A 27 6.70 -4.93 8.51
N GLN A 28 7.78 -4.58 9.21
CA GLN A 28 9.13 -4.73 8.69
C GLN A 28 9.43 -6.18 8.29
N PRO A 29 10.19 -6.40 7.20
CA PRO A 29 10.65 -7.74 6.82
C PRO A 29 11.35 -8.46 7.97
N LEU A 30 11.19 -9.79 8.05
CA LEU A 30 11.75 -10.60 9.14
C LEU A 30 13.24 -10.34 9.34
N ASP A 31 14.02 -10.34 8.26
CA ASP A 31 15.47 -10.19 8.32
C ASP A 31 15.88 -8.82 8.89
N ALA A 32 15.15 -7.75 8.55
CA ALA A 32 15.39 -6.42 9.10
C ALA A 32 15.09 -6.34 10.61
N ARG A 33 14.05 -7.05 11.06
CA ARG A 33 13.70 -7.13 12.48
C ARG A 33 14.71 -7.95 13.27
N ILE A 34 15.19 -9.07 12.71
CA ILE A 34 16.27 -9.86 13.30
C ILE A 34 17.53 -9.00 13.42
N ALA A 35 17.93 -8.31 12.34
CA ALA A 35 19.06 -7.40 12.36
C ALA A 35 18.92 -6.33 13.45
N SER A 36 17.75 -5.69 13.56
CA SER A 36 17.47 -4.67 14.58
C SER A 36 17.64 -5.21 16.02
N VAL A 37 17.21 -6.45 16.28
CA VAL A 37 17.42 -7.08 17.59
C VAL A 37 18.88 -7.41 17.83
N CYS A 38 19.56 -7.97 16.83
CA CYS A 38 20.98 -8.29 16.92
C CYS A 38 21.81 -7.03 17.20
N ASP A 39 21.49 -5.91 16.53
CA ASP A 39 22.14 -4.61 16.73
C ASP A 39 21.92 -4.10 18.16
N PHE A 40 20.67 -4.11 18.64
CA PHE A 40 20.35 -3.73 20.02
C PHE A 40 21.10 -4.59 21.05
N ILE A 41 21.15 -5.91 20.87
CA ILE A 41 21.88 -6.80 21.79
C ILE A 41 23.38 -6.50 21.74
N ARG A 42 23.93 -6.24 20.56
CA ARG A 42 25.34 -5.90 20.38
C ARG A 42 25.71 -4.61 21.13
N ASP A 43 24.81 -3.64 21.12
CA ASP A 43 25.01 -2.36 21.80
C ASP A 43 24.87 -2.46 23.33
N VAL A 44 23.88 -3.22 23.81
CA VAL A 44 23.57 -3.30 25.24
C VAL A 44 24.38 -4.35 25.98
N LYS A 45 24.56 -5.54 25.38
CA LYS A 45 25.15 -6.71 26.04
C LYS A 45 25.72 -7.70 25.01
N PRO A 46 26.82 -7.40 24.32
CA PRO A 46 27.27 -8.18 23.16
C PRO A 46 27.58 -9.66 23.45
N HIS A 47 27.98 -10.00 24.69
CA HIS A 47 28.36 -11.36 25.07
C HIS A 47 27.19 -12.36 25.14
N ILE A 48 25.93 -11.90 25.10
CA ILE A 48 24.78 -12.81 25.02
C ILE A 48 24.34 -13.10 23.58
N LEU A 49 24.96 -12.46 22.59
CA LEU A 49 24.65 -12.68 21.17
C LEU A 49 25.47 -13.87 20.63
N GLN A 50 24.84 -15.03 20.58
CA GLN A 50 25.34 -16.27 19.98
C GLN A 50 24.55 -16.57 18.69
N PRO A 51 25.02 -17.51 17.84
CA PRO A 51 24.36 -17.82 16.56
C PRO A 51 22.86 -18.14 16.67
N ASP A 52 22.43 -18.73 17.78
CA ASP A 52 21.03 -19.13 18.02
C ASP A 52 20.28 -18.22 19.01
N SER A 53 20.85 -17.05 19.36
CA SER A 53 20.23 -16.13 20.34
C SER A 53 18.99 -15.40 19.82
N VAL A 54 18.86 -15.26 18.50
CA VAL A 54 17.72 -14.63 17.84
C VAL A 54 17.20 -15.57 16.78
N VAL A 55 16.03 -16.14 17.03
CA VAL A 55 15.41 -17.12 16.13
C VAL A 55 14.06 -16.63 15.61
N PRO A 56 13.68 -16.97 14.38
CA PRO A 56 12.34 -16.71 13.90
C PRO A 56 11.33 -17.57 14.65
N ILE A 57 10.21 -16.97 15.03
CA ILE A 57 9.09 -17.68 15.68
C ILE A 57 8.00 -17.92 14.63
N SER A 58 7.61 -19.18 14.42
CA SER A 58 6.61 -19.57 13.41
C SER A 58 5.25 -19.98 13.99
N ASP A 59 5.14 -20.05 15.31
CA ASP A 59 3.93 -20.41 16.03
C ASP A 59 3.79 -19.49 17.26
N PRO A 60 2.63 -19.43 17.93
CA PRO A 60 2.42 -18.52 19.05
C PRO A 60 3.40 -18.68 20.24
N TYR A 61 4.08 -19.82 20.36
CA TYR A 61 4.93 -20.16 21.49
C TYR A 61 6.43 -20.19 21.13
N GLY A 62 6.77 -20.63 19.92
CA GLY A 62 8.14 -20.70 19.42
C GLY A 62 9.04 -21.65 20.24
N PRO A 63 10.33 -21.31 20.45
CA PRO A 63 11.26 -22.20 21.15
C PRO A 63 10.86 -22.46 22.61
N SER A 64 10.01 -21.60 23.19
CA SER A 64 9.67 -21.64 24.61
C SER A 64 8.96 -22.92 25.06
N ILE A 65 8.38 -23.70 24.15
CA ILE A 65 7.69 -24.97 24.45
C ILE A 65 8.43 -26.21 23.95
N VAL A 66 9.66 -26.05 23.45
CA VAL A 66 10.49 -27.15 22.93
C VAL A 66 11.91 -27.15 23.51
N ASP A 67 12.43 -26.00 23.92
CA ASP A 67 13.76 -25.87 24.50
C ASP A 67 13.75 -26.28 25.99
N PRO A 68 14.41 -27.39 26.37
CA PRO A 68 14.48 -27.84 27.76
C PRO A 68 15.45 -27.01 28.62
N GLU A 69 16.39 -26.28 28.01
CA GLU A 69 17.40 -25.49 28.72
C GLU A 69 16.89 -24.11 29.14
N MET A 70 15.81 -23.63 28.52
CA MET A 70 15.14 -22.40 28.95
C MET A 70 14.66 -22.51 30.41
N ARG A 71 14.99 -21.47 31.20
CA ARG A 71 14.61 -21.37 32.62
C ARG A 71 13.68 -20.20 32.93
N CYS A 72 13.59 -19.21 32.05
CA CYS A 72 12.83 -17.99 32.27
C CYS A 72 12.21 -17.49 30.97
N ILE A 73 11.02 -16.88 31.06
CA ILE A 73 10.39 -16.13 29.99
C ILE A 73 10.06 -14.72 30.49
N VAL A 74 10.39 -13.72 29.68
CA VAL A 74 10.06 -12.32 29.97
C VAL A 74 8.82 -11.94 29.17
N VAL A 75 7.80 -11.44 29.85
CA VAL A 75 6.52 -11.04 29.28
C VAL A 75 6.14 -9.63 29.76
N SER A 76 5.42 -8.88 28.93
CA SER A 76 4.74 -7.67 29.41
C SER A 76 3.52 -8.02 30.28
N GLU A 77 3.05 -7.08 31.09
CA GLU A 77 1.80 -7.17 31.86
C GLU A 77 0.61 -7.67 31.00
N GLU A 78 0.49 -7.20 29.75
CA GLU A 78 -0.56 -7.63 28.82
C GLU A 78 -0.45 -9.09 28.37
N THR A 79 0.79 -9.58 28.30
CA THR A 79 1.13 -10.91 27.77
C THR A 79 1.40 -11.93 28.86
N LYS A 80 1.15 -11.61 30.14
CA LYS A 80 1.32 -12.53 31.28
C LYS A 80 0.61 -13.87 31.06
N ARG A 81 -0.65 -13.81 30.60
CA ARG A 81 -1.45 -15.01 30.24
C ARG A 81 -0.77 -15.87 29.16
N GLY A 82 0.01 -15.26 28.27
CA GLY A 82 0.81 -15.98 27.29
C GLY A 82 1.95 -16.77 27.93
N GLY A 83 2.62 -16.21 28.94
CA GLY A 83 3.60 -16.92 29.77
C GLY A 83 2.98 -18.09 30.52
N ASP A 84 1.79 -17.91 31.09
CA ASP A 84 1.04 -18.98 31.75
C ASP A 84 0.69 -20.11 30.76
N ALA A 85 0.27 -19.76 29.54
CA ALA A 85 -0.03 -20.71 28.48
C ALA A 85 1.22 -21.49 28.02
N VAL A 86 2.39 -20.84 27.94
CA VAL A 86 3.68 -21.50 27.68
C VAL A 86 3.95 -22.55 28.76
N ASN A 87 3.81 -22.18 30.04
CA ASN A 87 4.04 -23.12 31.14
C ASN A 87 3.09 -24.30 31.15
N LYS A 88 1.81 -24.08 30.84
CA LYS A 88 0.84 -25.17 30.64
C LYS A 88 1.30 -26.12 29.53
N ASN A 89 1.69 -25.61 28.38
CA ASN A 89 2.15 -26.44 27.26
C ASN A 89 3.45 -27.18 27.56
N ARG A 90 4.37 -26.55 28.29
CA ARG A 90 5.61 -27.18 28.77
C ARG A 90 5.31 -28.36 29.70
N GLN A 91 4.40 -28.20 30.66
CA GLN A 91 3.98 -29.29 31.56
C GLN A 91 3.35 -30.46 30.80
N GLU A 92 2.46 -30.18 29.83
CA GLU A 92 1.85 -31.20 28.97
C GLU A 92 2.91 -31.99 28.17
N LYS A 93 4.06 -31.37 27.89
CA LYS A 93 5.22 -31.97 27.20
C LYS A 93 6.31 -32.52 28.14
N GLY A 94 6.08 -32.51 29.45
CA GLY A 94 7.06 -33.00 30.44
C GLY A 94 8.29 -32.10 30.64
N LEU A 95 8.23 -30.83 30.21
CA LEU A 95 9.30 -29.84 30.42
C LEU A 95 9.10 -29.09 31.74
N CYS A 96 10.21 -28.65 32.36
CA CYS A 96 10.15 -27.78 33.53
C CYS A 96 9.46 -26.45 33.21
N VAL A 97 8.62 -25.97 34.13
CA VAL A 97 8.02 -24.62 34.00
C VAL A 97 9.11 -23.53 34.03
N LEU A 98 8.88 -22.48 33.27
CA LEU A 98 9.73 -21.29 33.22
C LEU A 98 9.35 -20.32 34.35
N ASP A 99 10.35 -19.66 34.91
CA ASP A 99 10.14 -18.46 35.72
C ASP A 99 9.58 -17.34 34.83
N ILE A 100 8.39 -16.83 35.17
CA ILE A 100 7.74 -15.77 34.38
C ILE A 100 8.14 -14.42 34.98
N HIS A 101 8.97 -13.68 34.26
CA HIS A 101 9.34 -12.32 34.62
C HIS A 101 8.45 -11.31 33.90
N GLU A 102 7.54 -10.70 34.65
CA GLU A 102 6.60 -9.68 34.15
C GLU A 102 7.24 -8.28 34.18
N ILE A 103 7.18 -7.56 33.06
CA ILE A 103 7.67 -6.19 32.95
C ILE A 103 6.51 -5.21 32.68
N PRO A 104 6.55 -4.00 33.28
CA PRO A 104 5.52 -3.00 33.08
C PRO A 104 5.54 -2.45 31.66
N LEU A 105 4.38 -1.99 31.20
CA LEU A 105 4.29 -1.24 29.96
C LEU A 105 4.89 0.16 30.10
N VAL A 106 5.48 0.64 29.00
CA VAL A 106 6.00 2.00 28.92
C VAL A 106 4.99 2.87 28.19
N GLU A 107 4.59 3.97 28.83
CA GLU A 107 3.73 4.99 28.22
C GLU A 107 4.47 5.71 27.09
N ASP A 108 3.79 5.89 25.96
CA ASP A 108 4.29 6.68 24.84
C ASP A 108 3.83 8.13 24.99
N ILE A 109 4.72 8.98 25.49
CA ILE A 109 4.45 10.41 25.73
C ILE A 109 4.09 11.16 24.43
N LYS A 110 4.38 10.58 23.26
CA LYS A 110 4.12 11.18 21.93
C LYS A 110 2.89 10.59 21.23
N HIS A 111 2.07 9.80 21.91
CA HIS A 111 0.90 9.18 21.28
C HIS A 111 -0.12 10.21 20.79
N ALA A 112 -0.69 9.97 19.61
CA ALA A 112 -1.86 10.71 19.15
C ALA A 112 -3.15 10.12 19.74
N ALA A 113 -4.24 10.90 19.74
CA ALA A 113 -5.53 10.47 20.33
C ALA A 113 -6.13 9.18 19.73
N HIS A 114 -5.72 8.78 18.52
CA HIS A 114 -6.18 7.58 17.81
C HIS A 114 -5.18 6.42 17.91
N GLU A 115 -4.08 6.60 18.65
CA GLU A 115 -3.03 5.62 18.91
C GLU A 115 -3.18 5.02 20.32
N GLU A 116 -2.55 3.87 20.55
CA GLU A 116 -2.43 3.31 21.90
C GLU A 116 -1.56 4.22 22.79
N ALA A 117 -1.94 4.37 24.07
CA ALA A 117 -1.20 5.18 25.04
C ALA A 117 0.19 4.61 25.38
N LYS A 118 0.38 3.30 25.22
CA LYS A 118 1.65 2.60 25.42
C LYS A 118 2.47 2.55 24.14
N ILE A 119 3.78 2.35 24.28
CA ILE A 119 4.62 2.03 23.12
C ILE A 119 4.15 0.71 22.51
N SER A 120 3.73 0.75 21.25
CA SER A 120 3.29 -0.44 20.53
C SER A 120 3.67 -0.43 19.06
N SER A 121 3.85 -1.62 18.50
CA SER A 121 4.16 -1.77 17.07
C SER A 121 3.01 -1.29 16.18
N SER A 122 1.76 -1.32 16.67
CA SER A 122 0.61 -0.80 15.93
C SER A 122 0.70 0.71 15.75
N SER A 123 0.94 1.46 16.85
CA SER A 123 1.16 2.91 16.79
C SER A 123 2.37 3.27 15.93
N GLN A 124 3.47 2.50 16.00
CA GLN A 124 4.64 2.69 15.14
C GLN A 124 4.29 2.55 13.65
N ARG A 125 3.52 1.54 13.26
CA ARG A 125 3.08 1.38 11.86
C ARG A 125 2.15 2.50 11.42
N MET A 126 1.27 2.98 12.28
CA MET A 126 0.42 4.15 11.99
C MET A 126 1.25 5.40 11.73
N ARG A 127 2.32 5.62 12.50
CA ARG A 127 3.26 6.74 12.31
C ARG A 127 4.07 6.65 11.03
N LEU A 128 4.17 5.50 10.38
CA LEU A 128 4.79 5.38 9.04
C LEU A 128 3.89 5.96 7.94
N LEU A 129 2.58 6.06 8.16
CA LEU A 129 1.69 6.66 7.18
C LEU A 129 2.06 8.12 6.91
N GLY A 130 2.02 8.50 5.64
CA GLY A 130 2.44 9.80 5.14
C GLY A 130 3.95 10.07 5.23
N THR A 131 4.79 9.08 5.60
CA THR A 131 6.26 9.17 5.45
C THR A 131 6.72 8.58 4.13
N LEU A 132 7.91 8.96 3.71
CA LEU A 132 8.63 8.31 2.61
C LEU A 132 9.15 6.94 3.11
N LEU A 133 8.57 5.86 2.60
CA LEU A 133 8.96 4.48 2.92
C LEU A 133 10.09 3.98 2.03
N LYS A 134 10.12 4.47 0.78
CA LYS A 134 11.08 4.08 -0.25
C LYS A 134 11.49 5.29 -1.06
N GLU A 135 12.79 5.42 -1.29
CA GLU A 135 13.33 6.52 -2.11
C GLU A 135 12.79 6.47 -3.54
N PRO A 136 12.44 7.62 -4.15
CA PRO A 136 12.05 7.70 -5.55
C PRO A 136 13.17 7.20 -6.47
N VAL A 137 12.83 6.37 -7.45
CA VAL A 137 13.78 5.93 -8.48
C VAL A 137 13.88 7.02 -9.54
N LYS A 138 15.10 7.39 -9.95
CA LYS A 138 15.30 8.36 -11.04
C LYS A 138 14.93 7.75 -12.39
N LYS A 139 13.83 8.21 -13.00
CA LYS A 139 13.29 7.68 -14.28
C LYS A 139 13.52 8.58 -15.51
N GLY A 140 14.40 9.58 -15.41
CA GLY A 140 14.69 10.51 -16.52
C GLY A 140 13.50 11.40 -16.92
N LEU A 141 12.55 11.60 -16.00
CA LEU A 141 11.39 12.47 -16.17
C LEU A 141 11.79 13.95 -16.06
N SER A 142 10.94 14.84 -16.57
CA SER A 142 11.07 16.28 -16.32
C SER A 142 10.90 16.57 -14.83
N ASP A 143 11.75 17.42 -14.26
CA ASP A 143 11.68 17.81 -12.85
C ASP A 143 10.37 18.51 -12.49
N THR A 144 9.71 19.15 -13.47
CA THR A 144 8.42 19.83 -13.29
C THR A 144 7.43 19.52 -14.43
N PRO A 145 6.14 19.29 -14.11
CA PRO A 145 5.60 19.08 -12.76
C PRO A 145 6.13 17.78 -12.13
N TYR A 146 6.36 17.78 -10.83
CA TYR A 146 6.65 16.57 -10.07
C TYR A 146 5.39 15.70 -10.00
N VAL A 147 5.42 14.57 -10.68
CA VAL A 147 4.29 13.64 -10.86
C VAL A 147 4.22 12.62 -9.73
N ILE A 148 3.09 12.61 -9.01
CA ILE A 148 2.71 11.60 -8.03
C ILE A 148 1.65 10.70 -8.65
N GLY A 149 1.92 9.40 -8.77
CA GLY A 149 0.89 8.42 -9.12
C GLY A 149 0.10 8.03 -7.87
N LEU A 150 -1.16 8.44 -7.78
CA LEU A 150 -2.02 8.05 -6.66
C LEU A 150 -2.88 6.84 -7.06
N THR A 151 -2.73 5.75 -6.31
CA THR A 151 -3.50 4.52 -6.49
C THR A 151 -4.17 4.09 -5.19
N GLY A 152 -5.05 3.09 -5.27
CA GLY A 152 -5.73 2.52 -4.11
C GLY A 152 -6.78 1.50 -4.53
N GLY A 153 -7.06 0.56 -3.63
CA GLY A 153 -8.14 -0.42 -3.83
C GLY A 153 -9.51 0.24 -3.90
N ILE A 154 -10.52 -0.52 -4.35
CA ILE A 154 -11.91 -0.08 -4.31
C ILE A 154 -12.28 0.39 -2.89
N ALA A 155 -13.02 1.50 -2.79
CA ALA A 155 -13.46 2.11 -1.54
C ALA A 155 -12.34 2.58 -0.57
N SER A 156 -11.08 2.58 -0.98
CA SER A 156 -9.92 3.06 -0.20
C SER A 156 -9.90 4.55 0.13
N GLY A 157 -10.86 5.34 -0.36
CA GLY A 157 -10.92 6.79 -0.12
C GLY A 157 -9.97 7.62 -0.98
N LYS A 158 -9.38 7.06 -2.05
CA LYS A 158 -8.49 7.74 -3.01
C LYS A 158 -9.00 9.14 -3.44
N SER A 159 -10.25 9.25 -3.86
CA SER A 159 -10.82 10.54 -4.29
C SER A 159 -10.91 11.58 -3.16
N ALA A 160 -11.03 11.17 -1.90
CA ALA A 160 -10.96 12.10 -0.77
C ALA A 160 -9.54 12.59 -0.53
N VAL A 161 -8.54 11.72 -0.72
CA VAL A 161 -7.11 12.10 -0.69
C VAL A 161 -6.77 13.05 -1.84
N CYS A 162 -7.25 12.81 -3.06
CA CYS A 162 -7.10 13.74 -4.19
C CYS A 162 -7.54 15.15 -3.83
N LYS A 163 -8.77 15.30 -3.31
CA LYS A 163 -9.32 16.61 -2.90
C LYS A 163 -8.47 17.31 -1.85
N ARG A 164 -7.87 16.55 -0.92
CA ARG A 164 -6.97 17.11 0.10
C ARG A 164 -5.67 17.59 -0.52
N LEU A 165 -5.10 16.85 -1.47
CA LEU A 165 -3.91 17.24 -2.22
C LEU A 165 -4.15 18.45 -3.13
N GLU A 166 -5.32 18.53 -3.78
CA GLU A 166 -5.76 19.73 -4.51
C GLU A 166 -5.79 20.95 -3.58
N GLY A 167 -6.34 20.79 -2.38
CA GLY A 167 -6.36 21.83 -1.35
C GLY A 167 -4.97 22.27 -0.86
N GLN A 168 -3.94 21.44 -1.07
CA GLN A 168 -2.54 21.77 -0.78
C GLN A 168 -1.80 22.41 -1.98
N GLY A 169 -2.46 22.52 -3.14
CA GLY A 169 -1.92 23.16 -4.34
C GLY A 169 -1.47 22.20 -5.44
N ALA A 170 -1.71 20.88 -5.31
CA ALA A 170 -1.46 19.94 -6.39
C ALA A 170 -2.52 20.07 -7.50
N ALA A 171 -2.11 19.95 -8.76
CA ALA A 171 -3.06 19.66 -9.83
C ALA A 171 -3.42 18.16 -9.81
N VAL A 172 -4.63 17.79 -10.24
CA VAL A 172 -5.05 16.39 -10.35
C VAL A 172 -5.49 16.07 -11.78
N ILE A 173 -4.92 15.00 -12.34
CA ILE A 173 -5.39 14.38 -13.58
C ILE A 173 -6.13 13.10 -13.20
N ASP A 174 -7.45 13.11 -13.40
CA ASP A 174 -8.35 11.99 -13.09
C ASP A 174 -8.39 11.00 -14.27
N CYS A 175 -7.62 9.91 -14.16
CA CYS A 175 -7.52 8.90 -15.21
C CYS A 175 -8.81 8.10 -15.40
N ASP A 176 -9.64 7.99 -14.36
CA ASP A 176 -10.93 7.30 -14.45
C ASP A 176 -11.89 8.12 -15.34
N LYS A 177 -11.88 9.46 -15.22
CA LYS A 177 -12.59 10.37 -16.14
C LYS A 177 -12.02 10.32 -17.56
N LEU A 178 -10.70 10.29 -17.72
CA LEU A 178 -10.08 10.13 -19.04
C LEU A 178 -10.48 8.80 -19.70
N GLY A 179 -10.61 7.73 -18.93
CA GLY A 179 -11.10 6.44 -19.43
C GLY A 179 -12.50 6.51 -20.01
N HIS A 180 -13.39 7.36 -19.50
CA HIS A 180 -14.68 7.61 -20.13
C HIS A 180 -14.58 8.37 -21.45
N LYS A 181 -13.62 9.29 -21.57
CA LYS A 181 -13.36 10.05 -22.81
C LYS A 181 -12.64 9.22 -23.88
N ALA A 182 -11.84 8.24 -23.49
CA ALA A 182 -11.02 7.41 -24.38
C ALA A 182 -11.82 6.71 -25.49
N TYR A 183 -13.10 6.40 -25.22
CA TYR A 183 -14.01 5.74 -26.16
C TYR A 183 -14.95 6.69 -26.92
N LEU A 184 -14.80 8.01 -26.77
CA LEU A 184 -15.70 8.94 -27.45
C LEU A 184 -15.47 8.90 -28.97
N PRO A 185 -16.54 9.04 -29.78
CA PRO A 185 -16.40 9.13 -31.22
C PRO A 185 -15.36 10.18 -31.62
N GLY A 186 -14.45 9.80 -32.52
CA GLY A 186 -13.38 10.67 -33.01
C GLY A 186 -12.02 10.51 -32.31
N THR A 187 -11.95 9.84 -31.15
CA THR A 187 -10.67 9.53 -30.47
C THR A 187 -9.90 8.40 -31.16
N GLN A 188 -8.61 8.26 -30.85
CA GLN A 188 -7.83 7.12 -31.34
C GLN A 188 -8.26 5.83 -30.63
N GLY A 189 -8.62 5.92 -29.35
CA GLY A 189 -9.20 4.80 -28.59
C GLY A 189 -10.44 4.23 -29.26
N PHE A 190 -11.39 5.08 -29.68
CA PHE A 190 -12.57 4.64 -30.43
C PHE A 190 -12.20 3.90 -31.71
N ARG A 191 -11.33 4.48 -32.55
CA ARG A 191 -10.90 3.87 -33.82
C ARG A 191 -10.25 2.50 -33.61
N ARG A 192 -9.38 2.37 -32.62
CA ARG A 192 -8.68 1.12 -32.30
C ARG A 192 -9.65 0.06 -31.75
N VAL A 193 -10.61 0.45 -30.91
CA VAL A 193 -11.65 -0.46 -30.41
C VAL A 193 -12.49 -1.01 -31.56
N VAL A 194 -12.91 -0.15 -32.50
CA VAL A 194 -13.70 -0.58 -33.67
C VAL A 194 -12.87 -1.48 -34.59
N ALA A 195 -11.59 -1.16 -34.81
CA ALA A 195 -10.70 -1.99 -35.61
C ALA A 195 -10.48 -3.39 -35.01
N GLU A 196 -10.34 -3.49 -33.68
CA GLU A 196 -10.10 -4.76 -32.97
C GLU A 196 -11.38 -5.60 -32.81
N PHE A 197 -12.49 -4.97 -32.42
CA PHE A 197 -13.70 -5.67 -32.02
C PHE A 197 -14.82 -5.67 -33.07
N GLY A 198 -14.63 -4.97 -34.19
CA GLY A 198 -15.58 -4.90 -35.30
C GLY A 198 -16.60 -3.78 -35.17
N GLN A 199 -17.24 -3.44 -36.30
CA GLN A 199 -18.22 -2.34 -36.38
C GLN A 199 -19.49 -2.58 -35.56
N ASP A 200 -19.80 -3.84 -35.24
CA ASP A 200 -20.98 -4.23 -34.46
C ASP A 200 -20.91 -3.81 -32.98
N VAL A 201 -19.77 -3.31 -32.51
CA VAL A 201 -19.65 -2.66 -31.19
C VAL A 201 -20.06 -1.19 -31.20
N VAL A 202 -20.38 -0.62 -32.36
CA VAL A 202 -20.85 0.77 -32.50
C VAL A 202 -22.38 0.79 -32.52
N GLY A 203 -22.98 1.58 -31.64
CA GLY A 203 -24.42 1.80 -31.57
C GLY A 203 -24.95 2.67 -32.73
N SER A 204 -26.27 2.73 -32.85
CA SER A 204 -26.94 3.57 -33.86
C SER A 204 -26.70 5.07 -33.67
N ASP A 205 -26.31 5.48 -32.46
CA ASP A 205 -25.93 6.87 -32.12
C ASP A 205 -24.46 7.19 -32.45
N GLY A 206 -23.73 6.24 -33.03
CA GLY A 206 -22.31 6.39 -33.38
C GLY A 206 -21.35 6.20 -32.20
N SER A 207 -21.85 5.91 -31.00
CA SER A 207 -21.03 5.67 -29.80
C SER A 207 -20.70 4.18 -29.61
N ILE A 208 -19.74 3.87 -28.74
CA ILE A 208 -19.46 2.47 -28.37
C ILE A 208 -20.63 1.90 -27.55
N ASN A 209 -21.25 0.85 -28.06
CA ASN A 209 -22.23 0.06 -27.33
C ASN A 209 -21.50 -0.81 -26.30
N ARG A 210 -21.40 -0.31 -25.06
CA ARG A 210 -20.73 -0.99 -23.94
C ARG A 210 -21.31 -2.38 -23.63
N ARG A 211 -22.59 -2.62 -23.91
CA ARG A 211 -23.21 -3.94 -23.72
C ARG A 211 -22.69 -4.94 -24.76
N ALA A 212 -22.66 -4.54 -26.03
CA ALA A 212 -22.13 -5.35 -27.11
C ALA A 212 -20.63 -5.62 -26.93
N LEU A 213 -19.85 -4.58 -26.62
CA LEU A 213 -18.42 -4.72 -26.32
C LEU A 213 -18.18 -5.62 -25.10
N GLY A 214 -18.93 -5.40 -24.02
CA GLY A 214 -18.88 -6.23 -22.80
C GLY A 214 -19.10 -7.70 -23.10
N ALA A 215 -20.13 -8.04 -23.90
CA ALA A 215 -20.41 -9.43 -24.28
C ALA A 215 -19.24 -10.09 -25.02
N LYS A 216 -18.43 -9.33 -25.76
CA LYS A 216 -17.25 -9.85 -26.48
C LYS A 216 -16.04 -10.08 -25.58
N VAL A 217 -15.89 -9.31 -24.51
CA VAL A 217 -14.67 -9.31 -23.67
C VAL A 217 -14.84 -10.00 -22.32
N PHE A 218 -16.05 -10.04 -21.75
CA PHE A 218 -16.26 -10.55 -20.39
C PHE A 218 -15.97 -12.05 -20.21
N GLN A 219 -16.09 -12.84 -21.27
CA GLN A 219 -15.84 -14.29 -21.23
C GLN A 219 -14.47 -14.69 -21.81
N ASP A 220 -13.69 -13.72 -22.30
CA ASP A 220 -12.40 -13.98 -22.93
C ASP A 220 -11.36 -13.01 -22.35
N ARG A 221 -10.54 -13.54 -21.42
CA ARG A 221 -9.48 -12.78 -20.76
C ARG A 221 -8.52 -12.14 -21.76
N SER A 222 -8.17 -12.85 -22.85
CA SER A 222 -7.25 -12.31 -23.86
C SER A 222 -7.84 -11.10 -24.59
N ARG A 223 -9.16 -11.10 -24.82
CA ARG A 223 -9.87 -9.97 -25.41
C ARG A 223 -10.02 -8.81 -24.44
N LEU A 224 -10.28 -9.10 -23.17
CA LEU A 224 -10.30 -8.07 -22.13
C LEU A 224 -8.94 -7.38 -21.99
N ASP A 225 -7.84 -8.16 -22.03
CA ASP A 225 -6.49 -7.63 -21.97
C ASP A 225 -6.18 -6.75 -23.19
N ARG A 226 -6.58 -7.15 -24.40
CA ARG A 226 -6.44 -6.32 -25.61
C ARG A 226 -7.25 -5.03 -25.52
N LEU A 227 -8.48 -5.09 -25.03
CA LEU A 227 -9.29 -3.91 -24.79
C LEU A 227 -8.61 -2.94 -23.81
N ASN A 228 -8.13 -3.47 -22.68
CA ASN A 228 -7.42 -2.70 -21.67
C ASN A 228 -6.18 -2.03 -22.25
N GLN A 229 -5.35 -2.75 -23.02
CA GLN A 229 -4.17 -2.17 -23.68
C GLN A 229 -4.52 -1.00 -24.60
N ILE A 230 -5.50 -1.15 -25.48
CA ILE A 230 -5.94 -0.09 -26.40
C ILE A 230 -6.30 1.19 -25.62
N ILE A 231 -6.98 1.01 -24.50
CA ILE A 231 -7.60 2.10 -23.75
C ILE A 231 -6.63 2.72 -22.77
N TRP A 232 -5.78 1.92 -22.16
CA TRP A 232 -4.71 2.43 -21.31
C TRP A 232 -3.72 3.27 -22.11
N LEU A 233 -3.42 2.90 -23.36
CA LEU A 233 -2.61 3.72 -24.26
C LEU A 233 -3.28 5.08 -24.55
N GLU A 234 -4.60 5.09 -24.77
CA GLU A 234 -5.33 6.34 -25.01
C GLU A 234 -5.36 7.24 -23.77
N ILE A 235 -5.65 6.65 -22.59
CA ILE A 235 -5.66 7.38 -21.31
C ILE A 235 -4.28 7.98 -21.03
N ALA A 236 -3.20 7.21 -21.21
CA ALA A 236 -1.85 7.69 -21.02
C ALA A 236 -1.52 8.86 -21.95
N SER A 237 -1.93 8.78 -23.23
CA SER A 237 -1.76 9.89 -24.19
C SER A 237 -2.48 11.16 -23.74
N MET A 238 -3.76 11.04 -23.33
CA MET A 238 -4.55 12.18 -22.84
C MET A 238 -3.95 12.77 -21.55
N ALA A 239 -3.55 11.92 -20.60
CA ALA A 239 -2.91 12.36 -19.36
C ALA A 239 -1.59 13.10 -19.65
N TRP A 240 -0.82 12.66 -20.65
CA TRP A 240 0.44 13.32 -21.05
C TRP A 240 0.23 14.68 -21.69
N GLU A 241 -0.86 14.85 -22.45
CA GLU A 241 -1.25 16.15 -22.97
C GLU A 241 -1.65 17.10 -21.84
N GLU A 242 -2.48 16.65 -20.90
CA GLU A 242 -2.88 17.45 -19.73
C GLU A 242 -1.68 17.79 -18.83
N LEU A 243 -0.78 16.84 -18.58
CA LEU A 243 0.42 17.06 -17.78
C LEU A 243 1.36 18.10 -18.41
N ARG A 244 1.57 18.03 -19.73
CA ARG A 244 2.39 19.03 -20.45
C ARG A 244 1.77 20.43 -20.37
N ALA A 245 0.45 20.53 -20.51
CA ALA A 245 -0.25 21.80 -20.39
C ALA A 245 -0.12 22.39 -18.98
N LEU A 246 -0.24 21.55 -17.94
CA LEU A 246 -0.02 21.95 -16.55
C LEU A 246 1.41 22.44 -16.31
N GLY A 247 2.41 21.72 -16.83
CA GLY A 247 3.82 22.12 -16.75
C GLY A 247 4.07 23.48 -17.41
N ALA A 248 3.55 23.69 -18.63
CA ALA A 248 3.65 24.97 -19.32
C ALA A 248 2.94 26.11 -18.55
N GLY A 249 1.91 25.77 -17.77
CA GLY A 249 1.20 26.68 -16.87
C GLY A 249 1.90 26.95 -15.53
N GLY A 250 3.10 26.40 -15.29
CA GLY A 250 3.87 26.60 -14.06
C GLY A 250 3.44 25.71 -12.89
N CYS A 251 2.69 24.63 -13.15
CA CYS A 251 2.34 23.65 -12.13
C CYS A 251 3.60 22.94 -11.60
N LEU A 252 3.79 22.97 -10.29
CA LEU A 252 4.96 22.33 -9.65
C LEU A 252 4.73 20.86 -9.34
N VAL A 253 3.50 20.47 -8.97
CA VAL A 253 3.16 19.10 -8.55
C VAL A 253 1.85 18.68 -9.18
N CYS A 254 1.85 17.52 -9.81
CA CYS A 254 0.66 16.92 -10.42
C CYS A 254 0.42 15.53 -9.85
N VAL A 255 -0.82 15.23 -9.49
CA VAL A 255 -1.27 13.91 -9.06
C VAL A 255 -1.97 13.23 -10.23
N LEU A 256 -1.41 12.10 -10.68
CA LEU A 256 -2.04 11.20 -11.61
C LEU A 256 -2.93 10.23 -10.82
N ASP A 257 -4.24 10.51 -10.78
CA ASP A 257 -5.21 9.73 -10.02
C ASP A 257 -5.72 8.54 -10.83
N ALA A 258 -5.24 7.33 -10.53
CA ALA A 258 -5.54 6.12 -11.30
C ALA A 258 -5.73 4.89 -10.42
N ALA A 259 -6.93 4.28 -10.47
CA ALA A 259 -7.19 3.03 -9.75
C ALA A 259 -6.32 1.87 -10.25
N VAL A 260 -6.03 1.84 -11.56
CA VAL A 260 -5.24 0.80 -12.24
C VAL A 260 -3.78 1.21 -12.49
N LEU A 261 -3.26 2.21 -11.76
CA LEU A 261 -1.92 2.77 -11.98
C LEU A 261 -0.84 1.68 -12.12
N LEU A 262 -0.83 0.73 -11.19
CA LEU A 262 0.19 -0.31 -11.08
C LEU A 262 -0.07 -1.47 -12.03
N GLU A 263 -1.33 -1.79 -12.29
CA GLU A 263 -1.75 -2.81 -13.26
C GLU A 263 -1.43 -2.38 -14.70
N ALA A 264 -1.54 -1.07 -14.99
CA ALA A 264 -1.26 -0.49 -16.29
C ALA A 264 0.22 -0.11 -16.50
N GLY A 265 1.07 -0.28 -15.49
CA GLY A 265 2.49 0.10 -15.53
C GLY A 265 2.72 1.61 -15.64
N TRP A 266 1.77 2.42 -15.19
CA TRP A 266 1.86 3.88 -15.26
C TRP A 266 2.73 4.49 -14.17
N ASP A 267 3.14 3.70 -13.17
CA ASP A 267 4.13 4.10 -12.20
C ASP A 267 5.50 4.41 -12.83
N GLU A 268 5.82 3.88 -14.00
CA GLU A 268 7.01 4.25 -14.80
C GLU A 268 7.01 5.72 -15.23
N PHE A 269 5.83 6.34 -15.24
CA PHE A 269 5.62 7.73 -15.63
C PHE A 269 5.52 8.67 -14.43
N CYS A 270 5.69 8.16 -13.22
CA CYS A 270 5.59 8.90 -11.97
C CYS A 270 6.97 9.01 -11.30
N HIS A 271 7.19 10.12 -10.60
CA HIS A 271 8.36 10.26 -9.73
C HIS A 271 8.15 9.44 -8.45
N GLU A 272 6.94 9.48 -7.91
CA GLU A 272 6.53 8.73 -6.73
C GLU A 272 5.18 8.04 -6.92
N VAL A 273 5.03 6.87 -6.32
CA VAL A 273 3.75 6.17 -6.17
C VAL A 273 3.26 6.35 -4.75
N TRP A 274 2.04 6.87 -4.63
CA TRP A 274 1.33 6.98 -3.36
C TRP A 274 0.13 6.04 -3.38
N SER A 275 -0.07 5.26 -2.32
CA SER A 275 -1.21 4.34 -2.22
C SER A 275 -2.13 4.66 -1.05
N CYS A 276 -3.43 4.70 -1.32
CA CYS A 276 -4.48 4.68 -0.30
C CYS A 276 -4.90 3.25 0.01
N ILE A 277 -4.83 2.85 1.28
CA ILE A 277 -5.22 1.52 1.75
C ILE A 277 -6.27 1.59 2.87
N ILE A 278 -7.06 0.54 2.99
CA ILE A 278 -7.92 0.21 4.13
C ILE A 278 -7.98 -1.31 4.24
N HIS A 279 -8.41 -1.82 5.40
CA HIS A 279 -8.68 -3.24 5.56
C HIS A 279 -9.79 -3.72 4.61
N GLN A 280 -9.69 -4.95 4.11
CA GLN A 280 -10.66 -5.50 3.15
C GLN A 280 -12.08 -5.53 3.72
N ASP A 281 -12.24 -5.81 5.01
CA ASP A 281 -13.56 -5.79 5.67
C ASP A 281 -14.19 -4.39 5.67
N GLU A 282 -13.38 -3.35 5.85
CA GLU A 282 -13.85 -1.96 5.74
C GLU A 282 -14.15 -1.58 4.29
N ALA A 283 -13.34 -2.04 3.32
CA ALA A 283 -13.63 -1.85 1.90
C ALA A 283 -14.98 -2.49 1.53
N LEU A 284 -15.21 -3.72 2.01
CA LEU A 284 -16.47 -4.44 1.80
C LEU A 284 -17.65 -3.66 2.38
N LYS A 285 -17.54 -3.23 3.64
CA LYS A 285 -18.58 -2.42 4.31
C LYS A 285 -18.92 -1.17 3.49
N ARG A 286 -17.91 -0.40 3.06
CA ARG A 286 -18.10 0.81 2.24
C ARG A 286 -18.75 0.53 0.89
N ILE A 287 -18.43 -0.59 0.24
CA ILE A 287 -19.06 -0.99 -1.03
C ILE A 287 -20.53 -1.34 -0.80
N LEU A 288 -20.84 -2.11 0.25
CA LEU A 288 -22.21 -2.51 0.57
C LEU A 288 -23.10 -1.29 0.86
N ASP A 289 -22.58 -0.34 1.65
CA ASP A 289 -23.28 0.89 2.01
C ASP A 289 -23.54 1.79 0.78
N ARG A 290 -22.58 1.85 -0.16
CA ARG A 290 -22.64 2.75 -1.33
C ARG A 290 -23.35 2.14 -2.54
N ASP A 291 -23.00 0.91 -2.91
CA ASP A 291 -23.32 0.34 -4.24
C ASP A 291 -24.53 -0.61 -4.22
N ARG A 292 -25.07 -0.95 -3.05
CA ARG A 292 -26.20 -1.90 -2.87
C ARG A 292 -26.03 -3.21 -3.66
N LEU A 293 -24.79 -3.69 -3.75
CA LEU A 293 -24.45 -4.94 -4.44
C LEU A 293 -24.57 -6.14 -3.49
N PRO A 294 -24.81 -7.35 -4.00
CA PRO A 294 -24.64 -8.57 -3.22
C PRO A 294 -23.20 -8.66 -2.69
N GLU A 295 -23.04 -9.09 -1.43
CA GLU A 295 -21.74 -9.21 -0.76
C GLU A 295 -20.73 -10.01 -1.57
N GLU A 296 -21.16 -11.14 -2.14
CA GLU A 296 -20.32 -12.00 -2.97
C GLU A 296 -19.70 -11.24 -4.16
N LYS A 297 -20.49 -10.38 -4.83
CA LYS A 297 -19.97 -9.56 -5.94
C LYS A 297 -19.02 -8.47 -5.46
N ALA A 298 -19.23 -7.94 -4.25
CA ALA A 298 -18.33 -6.96 -3.65
C ALA A 298 -16.98 -7.59 -3.28
N ARG A 299 -16.98 -8.80 -2.71
CA ARG A 299 -15.77 -9.58 -2.41
C ARG A 299 -14.98 -9.90 -3.68
N GLN A 300 -15.63 -10.41 -4.72
CA GLN A 300 -15.00 -10.69 -6.02
C GLN A 300 -14.34 -9.43 -6.62
N ARG A 301 -14.95 -8.25 -6.45
CA ARG A 301 -14.35 -6.98 -6.89
C ARG A 301 -13.11 -6.61 -6.09
N ILE A 302 -13.08 -6.83 -4.77
CA ILE A 302 -11.91 -6.58 -3.94
C ILE A 302 -10.78 -7.54 -4.32
N GLU A 303 -11.10 -8.82 -4.47
CA GLU A 303 -10.12 -9.90 -4.74
C GLU A 303 -9.55 -9.88 -6.15
N SER A 304 -10.25 -9.29 -7.12
CA SER A 304 -9.76 -9.16 -8.50
C SER A 304 -8.73 -8.04 -8.70
N GLN A 305 -8.56 -7.17 -7.71
CA GLN A 305 -7.54 -6.11 -7.74
C GLN A 305 -6.25 -6.60 -7.08
N LEU A 306 -5.16 -5.84 -7.28
CA LEU A 306 -3.94 -6.04 -6.48
C LEU A 306 -4.28 -6.04 -4.98
N SER A 307 -3.53 -6.78 -4.17
CA SER A 307 -3.63 -6.75 -2.71
C SER A 307 -3.07 -5.44 -2.14
N ASN A 308 -3.38 -5.12 -0.89
CA ASN A 308 -2.73 -3.99 -0.20
C ASN A 308 -1.21 -4.19 -0.12
N GLN A 309 -0.77 -5.42 0.13
CA GLN A 309 0.67 -5.73 0.22
C GLN A 309 1.39 -5.38 -1.09
N GLU A 310 0.86 -5.83 -2.23
CA GLU A 310 1.44 -5.54 -3.53
C GLU A 310 1.43 -4.05 -3.90
N ARG A 311 0.51 -3.26 -3.34
CA ARG A 311 0.52 -1.80 -3.48
C ARG A 311 1.60 -1.17 -2.60
N VAL A 312 1.61 -1.52 -1.32
CA VAL A 312 2.60 -1.01 -0.35
C VAL A 312 4.03 -1.32 -0.81
N ASP A 313 4.26 -2.52 -1.36
CA ASP A 313 5.55 -2.91 -1.89
C ASP A 313 6.01 -2.08 -3.10
N ARG A 314 5.09 -1.41 -3.80
CA ARG A 314 5.38 -0.53 -4.94
C ARG A 314 5.17 0.96 -4.65
N SER A 315 4.87 1.31 -3.39
CA SER A 315 4.62 2.69 -2.98
C SER A 315 5.84 3.34 -2.34
N ASN A 316 6.06 4.60 -2.66
CA ASN A 316 6.96 5.50 -1.95
C ASN A 316 6.30 6.02 -0.66
N VAL A 317 4.99 6.31 -0.72
CA VAL A 317 4.21 6.79 0.43
C VAL A 317 2.90 6.01 0.54
N VAL A 318 2.51 5.69 1.77
CA VAL A 318 1.24 4.99 2.06
C VAL A 318 0.37 5.87 2.94
N LEU A 319 -0.91 5.93 2.58
CA LEU A 319 -1.97 6.65 3.30
C LEU A 319 -3.09 5.66 3.65
N CYS A 320 -3.73 5.85 4.79
CA CYS A 320 -4.84 5.03 5.24
C CYS A 320 -6.04 5.90 5.61
N THR A 321 -7.19 5.60 5.00
CA THR A 321 -8.45 6.35 5.23
C THR A 321 -9.40 5.63 6.17
N PHE A 322 -8.90 4.71 6.99
CA PHE A 322 -9.70 3.89 7.91
C PHE A 322 -10.33 4.70 9.05
N TRP A 323 -9.54 5.60 9.64
CA TRP A 323 -9.96 6.46 10.76
C TRP A 323 -10.71 7.71 10.30
N GLU A 324 -11.01 8.58 11.25
CA GLU A 324 -11.71 9.84 11.04
C GLU A 324 -11.02 10.72 9.97
N PRO A 325 -11.80 11.56 9.25
CA PRO A 325 -11.27 12.44 8.20
C PRO A 325 -10.06 13.28 8.61
N GLU A 326 -9.99 13.71 9.87
CA GLU A 326 -8.91 14.51 10.44
C GLU A 326 -7.61 13.72 10.57
N VAL A 327 -7.70 12.41 10.85
CA VAL A 327 -6.54 11.52 10.88
C VAL A 327 -5.95 11.37 9.47
N THR A 328 -6.82 11.23 8.46
CA THR A 328 -6.39 11.21 7.05
C THR A 328 -5.76 12.55 6.65
N GLN A 329 -6.34 13.67 7.08
CA GLN A 329 -5.81 15.01 6.80
C GLN A 329 -4.35 15.16 7.28
N LYS A 330 -4.07 14.75 8.52
CA LYS A 330 -2.71 14.81 9.10
C LYS A 330 -1.70 13.98 8.31
N GLN A 331 -2.11 12.80 7.82
CA GLN A 331 -1.25 11.97 6.97
C GLN A 331 -0.94 12.67 5.63
N VAL A 332 -1.94 13.30 5.00
CA VAL A 332 -1.74 14.04 3.74
C VAL A 332 -0.85 15.26 3.95
N GLU A 333 -1.07 16.03 5.01
CA GLU A 333 -0.22 17.19 5.38
C GLU A 333 1.23 16.78 5.60
N LYS A 334 1.44 15.67 6.33
CA LYS A 334 2.77 15.13 6.57
C LYS A 334 3.45 14.67 5.28
N ALA A 335 2.73 13.95 4.42
CA ALA A 335 3.23 13.50 3.12
C ALA A 335 3.59 14.68 2.21
N TRP A 336 2.73 15.70 2.19
CA TRP A 336 2.91 16.93 1.42
C TRP A 336 4.11 17.74 1.91
N ALA A 337 4.23 17.98 3.21
CA ALA A 337 5.38 18.69 3.79
C ALA A 337 6.69 17.96 3.50
N GLY A 338 6.69 16.63 3.63
CA GLY A 338 7.84 15.82 3.26
C GLY A 338 8.17 15.91 1.78
N LEU A 339 7.16 16.02 0.90
CA LEU A 339 7.35 16.14 -0.55
C LEU A 339 8.02 17.46 -0.89
N LEU A 340 7.50 18.57 -0.35
CA LEU A 340 8.07 19.90 -0.58
C LEU A 340 9.54 19.97 -0.17
N GLY A 341 9.93 19.27 0.90
CA GLY A 341 11.33 19.20 1.34
C GLY A 341 12.27 18.41 0.41
N ARG A 342 11.75 17.63 -0.54
CA ARG A 342 12.52 16.80 -1.48
C ARG A 342 12.28 17.11 -2.95
N LEU A 343 11.45 18.13 -3.25
CA LEU A 343 11.30 18.61 -4.62
C LEU A 343 12.65 19.11 -5.15
N PRO A 344 12.96 18.90 -6.45
CA PRO A 344 14.15 19.47 -7.05
C PRO A 344 14.12 21.00 -6.90
N THR A 345 15.07 21.55 -6.16
CA THR A 345 15.35 22.99 -6.21
C THR A 345 15.94 23.28 -7.58
N GLY A 346 15.34 24.19 -8.35
CA GLY A 346 15.66 24.47 -9.77
C GLY A 346 17.08 24.97 -10.09
N GLU A 347 18.10 24.63 -9.31
CA GLU A 347 19.51 24.81 -9.61
C GLU A 347 20.03 23.65 -10.46
N GLY A 348 19.54 23.56 -11.69
CA GLY A 348 20.02 22.65 -12.72
C GLY A 348 19.83 23.28 -14.08
N GLU A 349 20.90 23.87 -14.64
CA GLU A 349 20.88 24.46 -15.98
C GLU A 349 20.26 23.50 -17.01
N PRO A 350 19.42 23.98 -17.93
CA PRO A 350 18.93 23.17 -19.03
C PRO A 350 20.11 22.76 -19.92
N LYS A 351 20.51 21.49 -19.82
CA LYS A 351 21.37 20.87 -20.85
C LYS A 351 20.55 20.77 -22.12
N HIS A 352 20.66 21.77 -22.98
CA HIS A 352 20.14 21.71 -24.34
C HIS A 352 20.69 20.44 -25.03
N PRO A 353 19.83 19.58 -25.60
CA PRO A 353 20.31 18.53 -26.47
C PRO A 353 20.99 19.19 -27.67
N LYS A 354 22.25 18.80 -27.91
CA LYS A 354 22.97 19.20 -29.12
C LYS A 354 22.17 18.67 -30.33
N LEU A 355 21.96 19.59 -31.29
CA LEU A 355 21.26 19.43 -32.56
C LEU A 355 21.64 18.15 -33.32
#